data_AF-A0A947IGG4-F1
#
_entry.id   AF-A0A947IGG4-F1
#
_cell.length_a   1.000
_cell.length_b   1.000
_cell.length_c   1.000
_cell.angle_alpha   90.00
_cell.angle_beta   90.00
_cell.angle_gamma   90.00
#
_symmetry.space_group_name_H-M   'P 1'
#
loop_
_entity.id
_entity.type
_entity.pdbx_description
1 polymer ?
#
loop_
_entity_poly.entity_id
_entity_poly.type
_entity_poly.pdbx_seq_one_letter_code
_entity_poly.pdbx_strand_id
1 'polypeptide(L)'
;MFVDYVLDGLDERDSERFERHLFDCKRCFADLKEIAPTAAFLKAHRPEIIEELKARGIDLEELARTQHRHRGSWFAHCLDTCRRALRRLPRLQFALPAAAAAVVALLVVFSLRPDPDWEFPRLESRKVQLRAHGLSAARDEFERGRDEYDRNEYRSALPHFESATALAPEQGAYWLYLGTTYGHLKELKKCIAALSRADSLASESYREEVRYRLALAFVRNDQANRAKPLLDWVVLQGGPFAARADALLKKTDSRHRPR
;
A
#
# COMPACT_ATOMS: atom_id res chain seq x y z
N MET A 1 5.00 3.02 2.43
CA MET A 1 6.20 3.21 1.59
C MET A 1 6.06 4.40 0.64
N PHE A 2 5.14 4.45 -0.33
CA PHE A 2 4.99 5.66 -1.19
C PHE A 2 4.49 6.89 -0.42
N VAL A 3 3.48 6.74 0.44
CA VAL A 3 3.00 7.84 1.30
C VAL A 3 4.08 8.28 2.28
N ASP A 4 4.81 7.33 2.88
CA ASP A 4 5.93 7.64 3.78
C ASP A 4 7.08 8.32 3.02
N TYR A 5 7.40 7.92 1.79
CA TYR A 5 8.38 8.58 0.92
C TYR A 5 7.96 10.01 0.56
N VAL A 6 6.70 10.22 0.19
CA VAL A 6 6.15 11.56 -0.15
C VAL A 6 6.10 12.50 1.06
N LEU A 7 6.07 11.95 2.27
CA LEU A 7 6.03 12.69 3.53
C LEU A 7 7.38 12.70 4.27
N ASP A 8 8.48 12.32 3.61
CA ASP A 8 9.83 12.23 4.19
C ASP A 8 9.93 11.36 5.47
N GLY A 9 9.09 10.32 5.57
CA GLY A 9 9.02 9.40 6.70
C GLY A 9 9.89 8.15 6.58
N LEU A 10 10.61 7.96 5.47
CA LEU A 10 11.56 6.85 5.29
C LEU A 10 12.97 7.27 5.72
N ASP A 11 13.75 6.34 6.26
CA ASP A 11 15.17 6.55 6.45
C ASP A 11 15.93 6.50 5.11
N GLU A 12 17.17 6.99 5.11
CA GLU A 12 17.97 7.17 3.89
C GLU A 12 18.21 5.85 3.13
N ARG A 13 18.38 4.73 3.84
CA ARG A 13 18.60 3.41 3.21
C ARG A 13 17.31 2.86 2.60
N ASP A 14 16.20 3.02 3.31
CA ASP A 14 14.89 2.59 2.84
C ASP A 14 14.40 3.45 1.67
N SER A 15 14.75 4.74 1.65
CA SER A 15 14.53 5.63 0.50
C SER A 15 15.32 5.16 -0.72
N GLU A 16 16.63 4.92 -0.59
CA GLU A 16 17.47 4.45 -1.70
C GLU A 16 17.04 3.08 -2.24
N ARG A 17 16.55 2.19 -1.37
CA ARG A 17 16.04 0.87 -1.76
C ARG A 17 14.70 0.98 -2.49
N PHE A 18 13.82 1.85 -2.00
CA PHE A 18 12.54 2.13 -2.64
C PHE A 18 12.74 2.81 -4.00
N GLU A 19 13.63 3.81 -4.09
CA GLU A 19 13.97 4.50 -5.33
C GLU A 19 14.58 3.57 -6.38
N ARG A 20 15.55 2.72 -6.00
CA ARG A 20 16.10 1.71 -6.93
C ARG A 20 15.01 0.82 -7.50
N HIS A 21 14.14 0.27 -6.65
CA HIS A 21 13.03 -0.56 -7.11
C HIS A 21 12.05 0.23 -8.00
N LEU A 22 11.75 1.48 -7.64
CA LEU A 22 10.85 2.36 -8.37
C LEU A 22 11.36 2.67 -9.78
N PHE A 23 12.68 2.88 -9.94
CA PHE A 23 13.29 3.17 -11.23
C PHE A 23 13.53 1.90 -12.08
N ASP A 24 13.84 0.76 -11.46
CA ASP A 24 14.08 -0.50 -12.17
C ASP A 24 12.78 -1.23 -12.56
N CYS A 25 11.71 -1.06 -11.79
CA CYS A 25 10.42 -1.70 -12.05
C CYS A 25 9.55 -0.83 -12.97
N LYS A 26 9.52 -1.18 -14.26
CA LYS A 26 8.67 -0.50 -15.27
C LYS A 26 7.22 -0.32 -14.84
N ARG A 27 6.67 -1.28 -14.07
CA ARG A 27 5.32 -1.24 -13.52
C ARG A 27 5.18 -0.17 -12.44
N CYS A 28 6.00 -0.23 -11.39
CA CYS A 28 5.94 0.74 -10.29
C CYS A 28 6.23 2.17 -10.76
N PHE A 29 7.10 2.33 -11.76
CA PHE A 29 7.35 3.62 -12.39
C PHE A 29 6.15 4.15 -13.18
N ALA A 30 5.42 3.28 -13.88
CA ALA A 30 4.19 3.67 -14.58
C ALA A 30 3.08 4.06 -13.59
N ASP A 31 2.89 3.28 -12.52
CA ASP A 31 1.92 3.58 -11.47
C ASP A 31 2.27 4.91 -10.74
N LEU A 32 3.56 5.21 -10.57
CA LEU A 32 4.02 6.52 -10.08
C LEU A 32 3.62 7.65 -11.02
N LYS A 33 3.79 7.49 -12.34
CA LYS A 33 3.40 8.50 -13.33
C LYS A 33 1.89 8.76 -13.31
N GLU A 34 1.06 7.77 -13.00
CA GLU A 34 -0.38 7.94 -12.88
C GLU A 34 -0.77 8.76 -11.63
N ILE A 35 -0.04 8.61 -10.52
CA ILE A 35 -0.30 9.33 -9.26
C ILE A 35 0.44 10.68 -9.20
N ALA A 36 1.49 10.86 -10.01
CA ALA A 36 2.31 12.07 -10.04
C ALA A 36 1.52 13.36 -10.26
N PRO A 37 0.48 13.44 -11.12
CA PRO A 37 -0.36 14.63 -11.24
C PRO A 37 -1.13 14.93 -9.97
N THR A 38 -1.64 13.91 -9.27
CA THR A 38 -2.34 14.08 -7.98
C THR A 38 -1.37 14.53 -6.89
N ALA A 39 -0.17 13.93 -6.83
CA ALA A 39 0.87 14.34 -5.88
C ALA A 39 1.36 15.78 -6.16
N ALA A 40 1.53 16.14 -7.44
CA ALA A 40 1.90 17.49 -7.86
C ALA A 40 0.79 18.51 -7.57
N PHE A 41 -0.48 18.13 -7.77
CA PHE A 41 -1.64 18.95 -7.43
C PHE A 41 -1.71 19.22 -5.92
N LEU A 42 -1.57 18.18 -5.09
CA LEU A 42 -1.55 18.30 -3.64
C LEU A 42 -0.37 19.15 -3.15
N LYS A 43 0.79 19.05 -3.81
CA LYS A 43 1.97 19.87 -3.50
C LYS A 43 1.78 21.33 -3.92
N ALA A 44 1.18 21.58 -5.08
CA ALA A 44 0.92 22.92 -5.61
C ALA A 44 -0.16 23.67 -4.81
N HIS A 45 -1.22 22.98 -4.39
CA HIS A 45 -2.35 23.55 -3.63
C HIS A 45 -2.24 23.26 -2.13
N ARG A 46 -1.06 22.85 -1.66
CA ARG A 46 -0.76 22.60 -0.25
C ARG A 46 -1.28 23.73 0.68
N PRO A 47 -1.03 25.03 0.41
CA PRO A 47 -1.50 26.08 1.32
C PRO A 47 -3.03 26.18 1.36
N GLU A 48 -3.72 26.03 0.23
CA GLU A 48 -5.19 26.10 0.15
C GLU A 48 -5.84 24.91 0.85
N ILE A 49 -5.28 23.70 0.65
CA ILE A 49 -5.73 22.48 1.34
C ILE A 49 -5.52 22.61 2.84
N ILE A 50 -4.40 23.18 3.29
CA ILE A 50 -4.14 23.44 4.71
C ILE A 50 -5.18 24.39 5.29
N GLU A 51 -5.51 25.48 4.59
CA GLU A 51 -6.52 26.44 5.05
C GLU A 51 -7.92 25.84 5.09
N GLU A 52 -8.30 25.03 4.10
CA GLU A 52 -9.61 24.36 4.12
C GLU A 52 -9.70 23.29 5.21
N LEU A 53 -8.60 22.60 5.50
CA LEU A 53 -8.52 21.68 6.64
C LEU A 53 -8.63 22.41 7.97
N LYS A 54 -7.95 23.56 8.13
CA LYS A 54 -8.11 24.43 9.30
C LYS A 54 -9.54 24.93 9.45
N ALA A 55 -10.20 25.34 8.36
CA ALA A 55 -11.60 25.79 8.37
C ALA A 55 -12.57 24.68 8.81
N ARG A 56 -12.21 23.42 8.58
CA ARG A 56 -12.92 22.23 9.06
C ARG A 56 -12.51 21.80 10.47
N GLY A 57 -11.71 22.59 11.16
CA GLY A 57 -11.24 22.33 12.53
C GLY A 57 -10.11 21.30 12.63
N ILE A 58 -9.48 20.95 11.50
CA ILE A 58 -8.37 19.99 11.43
C ILE A 58 -7.06 20.79 11.38
N ASP A 59 -6.42 20.95 12.53
CA ASP A 59 -5.09 21.58 12.61
C ASP A 59 -4.00 20.56 12.27
N LEU A 60 -3.43 20.71 11.07
CA LEU A 60 -2.33 19.87 10.58
C LEU A 60 -1.04 20.03 11.40
N GLU A 61 -0.80 21.19 12.01
CA GLU A 61 0.34 21.37 12.92
C GLU A 61 0.12 20.65 14.25
N GLU A 62 -1.12 20.54 14.72
CA GLU A 62 -1.50 19.75 15.91
C GLU A 62 -1.38 18.23 15.61
N LEU A 63 -1.75 17.79 14.40
CA LEU A 63 -1.57 16.41 13.91
C LEU A 63 -0.08 16.04 13.73
N ALA A 64 0.73 16.92 13.15
CA ALA A 64 2.17 16.72 13.04
C ALA A 64 2.85 16.76 14.43
N ARG A 65 2.41 17.65 15.32
CA ARG A 65 2.90 17.71 16.72
C ARG A 65 2.52 16.49 17.53
N THR A 66 1.36 15.87 17.32
CA THR A 66 0.96 14.62 18.00
C THR A 66 1.76 13.41 17.51
N GLN A 67 2.13 13.36 16.23
CA GLN A 67 3.01 12.33 15.68
C GLN A 67 4.47 12.48 16.19
N HIS A 68 4.96 13.71 16.39
CA HIS A 68 6.28 13.97 16.98
C HIS A 68 6.31 14.04 18.53
N ARG A 69 5.14 14.09 19.21
CA ARG A 69 5.06 14.22 20.69
C ARG A 69 5.47 12.97 21.46
N HIS A 70 5.62 11.83 20.80
CA HIS A 70 6.13 10.61 21.44
C HIS A 70 7.63 10.66 21.79
N ARG A 71 8.36 11.75 21.50
CA ARG A 71 9.79 11.83 21.86
C ARG A 71 10.31 13.08 22.59
N GLY A 72 9.59 14.20 22.67
CA GLY A 72 10.24 15.46 23.14
C GLY A 72 9.47 16.37 24.10
N SER A 73 8.14 16.46 24.04
CA SER A 73 7.45 17.62 24.64
C SER A 73 7.11 17.49 26.13
N TRP A 74 7.01 16.28 26.68
CA TRP A 74 6.65 16.08 28.09
C TRP A 74 7.83 16.40 29.04
N PHE A 75 9.05 16.04 28.63
CA PHE A 75 10.28 16.38 29.38
C PHE A 75 10.51 17.89 29.50
N ALA A 76 10.24 18.65 28.44
CA ALA A 76 10.43 20.11 28.45
C ALA A 76 9.48 20.82 29.44
N HIS A 77 8.23 20.35 29.55
CA HIS A 77 7.24 20.93 30.46
C HIS A 77 7.52 20.54 31.93
N CYS A 78 7.97 19.30 32.16
CA CYS A 78 8.37 18.84 33.49
C CYS A 78 9.65 19.56 33.99
N LEU A 79 10.65 19.77 33.12
CA LEU A 79 11.89 20.51 33.45
C LEU A 79 11.63 21.98 33.77
N ASP A 80 10.73 22.63 33.05
CA ASP A 80 10.42 24.05 33.27
C ASP A 80 9.61 24.27 34.56
N THR A 81 8.75 23.31 34.91
CA THR A 81 7.99 23.31 36.17
C THR A 81 8.89 22.99 37.37
N CYS A 82 9.83 22.04 37.24
CA CYS A 82 10.86 21.76 38.23
C CYS A 82 11.84 22.93 38.43
N ARG A 83 12.26 23.62 37.34
CA ARG A 83 13.10 24.83 37.43
C ARG A 83 12.38 25.98 38.13
N ARG A 84 11.08 26.16 37.90
CA ARG A 84 10.25 27.15 38.60
C ARG A 84 10.04 26.81 40.08
N ALA A 85 9.93 25.53 40.42
CA ALA A 85 9.84 25.06 41.81
C ALA A 85 11.18 25.22 42.57
N LEU A 86 12.32 24.91 41.95
CA LEU A 86 13.65 25.08 42.56
C LEU A 86 14.01 26.56 42.81
N ARG A 87 13.55 27.49 41.96
CA ARG A 87 13.79 28.94 42.14
C ARG A 87 13.01 29.55 43.31
N ARG A 88 11.99 28.87 43.86
CA ARG A 88 11.17 29.35 44.99
C ARG A 88 11.68 28.90 46.37
N LEU A 89 12.78 28.17 46.45
CA LEU A 89 13.37 27.68 47.70
C LEU A 89 14.71 28.37 47.97
N PRO A 90 14.73 29.61 48.49
CA PRO A 90 15.94 30.14 49.06
C PRO A 90 16.11 29.46 50.42
N ARG A 91 17.24 28.77 50.61
CA ARG A 91 17.72 28.12 51.85
C ARG A 91 17.33 26.65 52.02
N LEU A 92 17.93 25.76 51.25
CA LEU A 92 18.22 24.41 51.76
C LEU A 92 19.41 23.83 50.97
N GLN A 93 20.60 24.32 51.30
CA GLN A 93 21.82 24.09 50.53
C GLN A 93 22.57 22.78 50.86
N PHE A 94 22.09 21.92 51.78
CA PHE A 94 22.99 20.89 52.34
C PHE A 94 22.44 19.46 52.56
N ALA A 95 21.30 19.07 51.99
CA ALA A 95 20.79 17.69 52.17
C ALA A 95 20.18 17.02 50.91
N LEU A 96 20.51 17.50 49.70
CA LEU A 96 19.71 17.22 48.51
C LEU A 96 20.14 16.10 47.53
N PRO A 97 21.36 15.53 47.49
CA PRO A 97 21.70 14.65 46.36
C PRO A 97 21.02 13.27 46.43
N ALA A 98 20.85 12.69 47.62
CA ALA A 98 20.28 11.34 47.75
C ALA A 98 18.75 11.31 47.67
N ALA A 99 18.07 12.27 48.31
CA ALA A 99 16.61 12.35 48.27
C ALA A 99 16.08 12.79 46.89
N ALA A 100 16.81 13.68 46.19
CA ALA A 100 16.46 14.08 44.83
C ALA A 100 16.60 12.91 43.83
N ALA A 101 17.63 12.07 43.97
CA ALA A 101 17.81 10.90 43.11
C ALA A 101 16.68 9.86 43.28
N ALA A 102 16.24 9.63 44.52
CA ALA A 102 15.13 8.71 44.80
C ALA A 102 13.78 9.22 44.25
N VAL A 103 13.51 10.52 44.37
CA VAL A 103 12.29 11.15 43.83
C VAL A 103 12.31 11.16 42.31
N VAL A 104 13.47 11.43 41.67
CA VAL A 104 13.62 11.34 40.22
C VAL A 104 13.46 9.91 39.73
N ALA A 105 14.02 8.91 40.43
CA ALA A 105 13.85 7.50 40.07
C ALA A 105 12.39 7.04 40.20
N LEU A 106 11.68 7.44 41.27
CA LEU A 106 10.25 7.14 41.44
C LEU A 106 9.38 7.84 40.39
N LEU A 107 9.68 9.09 40.05
CA LEU A 107 8.98 9.81 38.98
C LEU A 107 9.22 9.16 37.62
N VAL A 108 10.44 8.70 37.32
CA VAL A 108 10.75 7.98 36.07
C VAL A 108 10.01 6.64 36.00
N VAL A 109 9.96 5.87 37.10
CA VAL A 109 9.24 4.58 37.16
C VAL A 109 7.72 4.76 37.08
N PHE A 110 7.17 5.82 37.68
CA PHE A 110 5.73 6.12 37.63
C PHE A 110 5.32 6.71 36.26
N SER A 111 6.21 7.44 35.59
CA SER A 111 5.96 8.05 34.25
C SER A 111 6.12 7.08 33.08
N LEU A 112 6.58 5.85 33.35
CA LEU A 112 6.63 4.76 32.36
C LEU A 112 5.44 3.81 32.47
N ARG A 113 4.51 4.04 33.40
CA ARG A 113 3.22 3.33 33.38
C ARG A 113 2.24 4.11 32.51
N PRO A 114 1.74 3.53 31.40
CA PRO A 114 0.74 4.18 30.59
C PRO A 114 -0.55 4.37 31.39
N ASP A 115 -1.17 5.54 31.22
CA ASP A 115 -2.42 5.95 31.87
C ASP A 115 -3.54 4.95 31.52
N PRO A 116 -4.19 4.30 32.51
CA PRO A 116 -5.22 3.30 32.24
C PRO A 116 -6.51 3.91 31.64
N ASP A 117 -6.69 5.23 31.69
CA ASP A 117 -7.94 5.92 31.36
C ASP A 117 -7.90 6.73 30.04
N TRP A 118 -6.85 6.59 29.23
CA TRP A 118 -6.80 7.24 27.91
C TRP A 118 -7.72 6.53 26.90
N GLU A 119 -8.96 7.02 26.76
CA GLU A 119 -9.85 6.67 25.65
C GLU A 119 -9.80 7.75 24.55
N PHE A 120 -9.34 7.38 23.35
CA PHE A 120 -9.39 8.23 22.16
C PHE A 120 -10.84 8.67 21.83
N PRO A 121 -11.07 9.91 21.37
CA PRO A 121 -12.32 10.27 20.69
C PRO A 121 -12.49 9.35 19.47
N ARG A 122 -13.40 8.38 19.58
CA ARG A 122 -13.67 7.32 18.59
C ARG A 122 -14.40 7.87 17.35
N LEU A 123 -13.80 8.83 16.65
CA LEU A 123 -14.25 9.23 15.31
C LEU A 123 -13.64 8.25 14.30
N GLU A 124 -14.40 7.19 13.96
CA GLU A 124 -14.24 6.28 12.80
C GLU A 124 -12.85 5.67 12.47
N SER A 125 -11.91 5.69 13.42
CA SER A 125 -10.52 5.22 13.22
C SER A 125 -10.40 3.71 13.05
N ARG A 126 -11.29 2.89 13.63
CA ARG A 126 -11.20 1.43 13.55
C ARG A 126 -11.34 0.90 12.12
N LYS A 127 -12.24 1.48 11.31
CA LYS A 127 -12.42 1.05 9.90
C LYS A 127 -11.22 1.43 9.05
N VAL A 128 -10.63 2.61 9.29
CA VAL A 128 -9.44 3.08 8.56
C VAL A 128 -8.20 2.26 8.96
N GLN A 129 -8.00 1.99 10.26
CA GLN A 129 -6.93 1.12 10.75
C GLN A 129 -7.09 -0.32 10.28
N LEU A 130 -8.30 -0.89 10.32
CA LEU A 130 -8.59 -2.23 9.78
C LEU A 130 -8.36 -2.29 8.26
N ARG A 131 -8.70 -1.22 7.52
CA ARG A 131 -8.39 -1.12 6.07
C ARG A 131 -6.89 -1.01 5.82
N ALA A 132 -6.16 -0.21 6.61
CA ALA A 132 -4.71 -0.06 6.48
C ALA A 132 -3.97 -1.36 6.83
N HIS A 133 -4.34 -2.02 7.92
CA HIS A 133 -3.84 -3.34 8.29
C HIS A 133 -4.24 -4.43 7.27
N GLY A 134 -5.45 -4.35 6.73
CA GLY A 134 -5.91 -5.23 5.65
C GLY A 134 -5.07 -5.07 4.39
N LEU A 135 -4.71 -3.83 4.03
CA LEU A 135 -3.85 -3.55 2.88
C LEU A 135 -2.41 -3.99 3.09
N SER A 136 -1.85 -3.83 4.29
CA SER A 136 -0.50 -4.35 4.60
C SER A 136 -0.49 -5.88 4.60
N ALA A 137 -1.47 -6.52 5.24
CA ALA A 137 -1.59 -7.98 5.23
C ALA A 137 -1.83 -8.52 3.81
N ALA A 138 -2.66 -7.86 3.00
CA ALA A 138 -2.86 -8.24 1.60
C ALA A 138 -1.57 -8.19 0.80
N ARG A 139 -0.74 -7.18 1.05
CA ARG A 139 0.57 -7.03 0.42
C ARG A 139 1.52 -8.15 0.84
N ASP A 140 1.60 -8.47 2.13
CA ASP A 140 2.46 -9.54 2.64
C ASP A 140 2.07 -10.90 2.04
N GLU A 141 0.78 -11.19 1.96
CA GLU A 141 0.25 -12.39 1.30
C GLU A 141 0.59 -12.39 -0.19
N PHE A 142 0.40 -11.26 -0.87
CA PHE A 142 0.76 -11.15 -2.28
C PHE A 142 2.26 -11.37 -2.54
N GLU A 143 3.14 -10.83 -1.70
CA GLU A 143 4.59 -10.99 -1.83
C GLU A 143 5.01 -12.46 -1.64
N ARG A 144 4.46 -13.17 -0.64
CA ARG A 144 4.69 -14.62 -0.46
C ARG A 144 4.21 -15.43 -1.66
N GLY A 145 2.99 -15.16 -2.12
CA GLY A 145 2.42 -15.82 -3.30
C GLY A 145 3.26 -15.58 -4.55
N ARG A 146 3.81 -14.37 -4.72
CA ARG A 146 4.70 -14.04 -5.84
C ARG A 146 6.02 -14.82 -5.77
N ASP A 147 6.64 -14.90 -4.60
CA ASP A 147 7.91 -15.63 -4.43
C ASP A 147 7.76 -17.14 -4.74
N GLU A 148 6.62 -17.74 -4.41
CA GLU A 148 6.28 -19.11 -4.80
C GLU A 148 5.91 -19.22 -6.28
N TYR A 149 5.17 -18.26 -6.81
CA TYR A 149 4.81 -18.19 -8.23
C TYR A 149 6.06 -18.12 -9.12
N ASP A 150 7.05 -17.32 -8.75
CA ASP A 150 8.31 -17.16 -9.48
C ASP A 150 9.15 -18.45 -9.47
N ARG A 151 8.96 -19.30 -8.44
CA ARG A 151 9.49 -20.67 -8.37
C ARG A 151 8.65 -21.70 -9.13
N ASN A 152 7.58 -21.27 -9.81
CA ASN A 152 6.59 -22.09 -10.49
C ASN A 152 5.78 -23.01 -9.55
N GLU A 153 5.73 -22.70 -8.25
CA GLU A 153 5.00 -23.45 -7.23
C GLU A 153 3.54 -22.99 -7.15
N TYR A 154 2.82 -23.07 -8.27
CA TYR A 154 1.48 -22.46 -8.41
C TYR A 154 0.43 -22.98 -7.42
N ARG A 155 0.55 -24.23 -6.95
CA ARG A 155 -0.36 -24.80 -5.95
C ARG A 155 -0.16 -24.18 -4.57
N SER A 156 1.10 -23.87 -4.21
CA SER A 156 1.45 -23.21 -2.96
C SER A 156 1.08 -21.72 -3.01
N ALA A 157 1.34 -21.07 -4.16
CA ALA A 157 1.07 -19.64 -4.35
C ALA A 157 -0.43 -19.29 -4.32
N LEU A 158 -1.29 -20.24 -4.68
CA LEU A 158 -2.73 -20.04 -4.82
C LEU A 158 -3.40 -19.48 -3.53
N PRO A 159 -3.30 -20.14 -2.36
CA PRO A 159 -3.92 -19.63 -1.13
C PRO A 159 -3.46 -18.22 -0.74
N HIS A 160 -2.20 -17.87 -1.02
CA HIS A 160 -1.66 -16.54 -0.78
C HIS A 160 -2.32 -15.47 -1.65
N PHE A 161 -2.50 -15.75 -2.95
CA PHE A 161 -3.23 -14.82 -3.83
C PHE A 161 -4.73 -14.75 -3.53
N GLU A 162 -5.36 -15.86 -3.16
CA GLU A 162 -6.76 -15.86 -2.71
C GLU A 162 -6.91 -14.95 -1.46
N SER A 163 -6.02 -15.09 -0.48
CA SER A 163 -5.98 -14.24 0.70
C SER A 163 -5.77 -12.75 0.35
N ALA A 164 -4.79 -12.44 -0.50
CA ALA A 164 -4.51 -11.08 -0.93
C ALA A 164 -5.72 -10.40 -1.61
N THR A 165 -6.43 -11.13 -2.48
CA THR A 165 -7.65 -10.61 -3.15
C THR A 165 -8.84 -10.45 -2.20
N ALA A 166 -8.95 -11.29 -1.17
CA ALA A 166 -9.98 -11.16 -0.14
C ALA A 166 -9.73 -9.94 0.76
N LEU A 167 -8.46 -9.68 1.11
CA LEU A 167 -8.06 -8.57 1.96
C LEU A 167 -8.08 -7.22 1.22
N ALA A 168 -7.76 -7.20 -0.07
CA ALA A 168 -7.73 -6.00 -0.90
C ALA A 168 -8.41 -6.21 -2.28
N PRO A 169 -9.76 -6.27 -2.31
CA PRO A 169 -10.53 -6.65 -3.50
C PRO A 169 -10.49 -5.63 -4.66
N GLU A 170 -10.01 -4.41 -4.40
CA GLU A 170 -9.88 -3.34 -5.41
C GLU A 170 -8.48 -3.31 -6.07
N GLN A 171 -7.56 -4.18 -5.64
CA GLN A 171 -6.22 -4.25 -6.22
C GLN A 171 -6.20 -5.17 -7.45
N GLY A 172 -6.42 -4.60 -8.63
CA GLY A 172 -6.45 -5.35 -9.90
C GLY A 172 -5.19 -6.18 -10.18
N ALA A 173 -4.04 -5.74 -9.66
CA ALA A 173 -2.79 -6.48 -9.67
C ALA A 173 -2.90 -7.88 -9.04
N TYR A 174 -3.58 -8.00 -7.90
CA TYR A 174 -3.69 -9.24 -7.15
C TYR A 174 -4.58 -10.24 -7.92
N TRP A 175 -5.65 -9.73 -8.52
CA TRP A 175 -6.53 -10.50 -9.39
C TRP A 175 -5.83 -11.03 -10.66
N LEU A 176 -4.90 -10.26 -11.23
CA LEU A 176 -4.08 -10.69 -12.36
C LEU A 176 -3.23 -11.92 -12.00
N TYR A 177 -2.54 -11.89 -10.85
CA TYR A 177 -1.72 -13.02 -10.39
C TYR A 177 -2.56 -14.23 -9.99
N LEU A 178 -3.70 -14.02 -9.31
CA LEU A 178 -4.64 -15.09 -8.98
C LEU A 178 -5.16 -15.77 -10.25
N GLY A 179 -5.64 -14.99 -11.22
CA GLY A 179 -6.17 -15.51 -12.48
C GLY A 179 -5.11 -16.23 -13.30
N THR A 180 -3.89 -15.70 -13.33
CA THR A 180 -2.76 -16.36 -13.99
C THR A 180 -2.42 -17.69 -13.32
N THR A 181 -2.39 -17.74 -11.99
CA THR A 181 -2.13 -18.95 -11.19
C THR A 181 -3.16 -20.03 -11.50
N TYR A 182 -4.46 -19.71 -11.51
CA TYR A 182 -5.49 -20.64 -11.95
C TYR A 182 -5.29 -21.13 -13.40
N GLY A 183 -4.81 -20.26 -14.29
CA GLY A 183 -4.48 -20.61 -15.68
C GLY A 183 -3.35 -21.64 -15.81
N HIS A 184 -2.35 -21.58 -14.92
CA HIS A 184 -1.29 -22.59 -14.80
C HIS A 184 -1.82 -23.90 -14.21
N LEU A 185 -2.72 -23.83 -13.23
CA LEU A 185 -3.40 -24.97 -12.62
C LEU A 185 -4.50 -25.59 -13.51
N LYS A 186 -4.73 -25.03 -14.71
CA LYS A 186 -5.76 -25.44 -15.68
C LYS A 186 -7.20 -25.29 -15.17
N GLU A 187 -7.42 -24.47 -14.14
CA GLU A 187 -8.75 -24.11 -13.63
C GLU A 187 -9.33 -22.95 -14.44
N LEU A 188 -9.65 -23.21 -15.72
CA LEU A 188 -9.96 -22.17 -16.71
C LEU A 188 -11.16 -21.28 -16.33
N LYS A 189 -12.20 -21.85 -15.71
CA LYS A 189 -13.37 -21.07 -15.28
C LYS A 189 -13.01 -20.03 -14.21
N LYS A 190 -12.21 -20.42 -13.21
CA LYS A 190 -11.74 -19.50 -12.16
C LYS A 190 -10.73 -18.49 -12.70
N CYS A 191 -9.85 -18.94 -13.60
CA CYS A 191 -8.92 -18.08 -14.33
C CYS A 191 -9.65 -16.94 -15.05
N ILE A 192 -10.69 -17.28 -15.84
CA ILE A 192 -11.52 -16.29 -16.54
C ILE A 192 -12.18 -15.33 -15.56
N ALA A 193 -12.77 -15.83 -14.46
CA ALA A 193 -13.43 -14.98 -13.47
C ALA A 193 -12.45 -13.97 -12.84
N ALA A 194 -11.29 -14.44 -12.37
CA ALA A 194 -10.28 -13.61 -11.74
C ALA A 194 -9.66 -12.60 -12.73
N LEU A 195 -9.34 -13.02 -13.95
CA LEU A 195 -8.82 -12.11 -14.99
C LEU A 195 -9.87 -11.10 -15.47
N SER A 196 -11.17 -11.45 -15.47
CA SER A 196 -12.24 -10.49 -15.76
C SER A 196 -12.35 -9.42 -14.68
N ARG A 197 -12.18 -9.82 -13.40
CA ARG A 197 -12.11 -8.86 -12.30
C ARG A 197 -10.86 -7.98 -12.43
N ALA A 198 -9.72 -8.56 -12.80
CA ALA A 198 -8.51 -7.80 -13.07
C ALA A 198 -8.70 -6.76 -14.18
N ASP A 199 -9.38 -7.10 -15.30
CA ASP A 199 -9.62 -6.16 -16.41
C ASP A 199 -10.49 -4.98 -15.99
N SER A 200 -11.49 -5.22 -15.13
CA SER A 200 -12.34 -4.16 -14.57
C SER A 200 -11.59 -3.17 -13.66
N LEU A 201 -10.45 -3.58 -13.11
CA LEU A 201 -9.62 -2.81 -12.18
C LEU A 201 -8.26 -2.40 -12.79
N ALA A 202 -8.01 -2.74 -14.05
CA ALA A 202 -6.69 -2.61 -14.65
C ALA A 202 -6.35 -1.14 -14.90
N SER A 203 -5.20 -0.69 -14.40
CA SER A 203 -4.56 0.55 -14.84
C SER A 203 -3.96 0.36 -16.24
N GLU A 204 -3.65 1.47 -16.91
CA GLU A 204 -3.13 1.42 -18.28
C GLU A 204 -1.81 0.65 -18.36
N SER A 205 -1.02 0.67 -17.28
CA SER A 205 0.28 0.02 -17.18
C SER A 205 0.27 -1.50 -17.39
N TYR A 206 -0.83 -2.20 -17.06
CA TYR A 206 -0.92 -3.66 -17.19
C TYR A 206 -2.22 -4.17 -17.83
N ARG A 207 -3.09 -3.26 -18.32
CA ARG A 207 -4.34 -3.60 -19.00
C ARG A 207 -4.12 -4.50 -20.22
N GLU A 208 -3.10 -4.21 -21.01
CA GLU A 208 -2.75 -5.05 -22.17
C GLU A 208 -2.42 -6.49 -21.76
N GLU A 209 -1.61 -6.66 -20.72
CA GLU A 209 -1.27 -7.99 -20.20
C GLU A 209 -2.51 -8.75 -19.72
N VAL A 210 -3.39 -8.08 -18.97
CA VAL A 210 -4.63 -8.67 -18.46
C VAL A 210 -5.51 -9.13 -19.62
N ARG A 211 -5.73 -8.28 -20.63
CA ARG A 211 -6.58 -8.61 -21.78
C ARG A 211 -5.99 -9.73 -22.62
N TYR A 212 -4.68 -9.74 -22.83
CA TYR A 212 -4.00 -10.83 -23.50
C TYR A 212 -4.16 -12.16 -22.75
N ARG A 213 -3.93 -12.18 -21.44
CA ARG A 213 -4.08 -13.39 -20.61
C ARG A 213 -5.52 -13.86 -20.54
N LEU A 214 -6.48 -12.94 -20.45
CA LEU A 214 -7.90 -13.25 -20.44
C LEU A 214 -8.33 -13.85 -21.78
N ALA A 215 -7.88 -13.28 -22.90
CA ALA A 215 -8.12 -13.84 -24.21
C ALA A 215 -7.53 -15.24 -24.36
N LEU A 216 -6.30 -15.46 -23.88
CA LEU A 216 -5.68 -16.78 -23.85
C LEU A 216 -6.52 -17.79 -23.05
N ALA A 217 -7.05 -17.37 -21.89
CA ALA A 217 -7.94 -18.20 -21.07
C ALA A 217 -9.24 -18.54 -21.82
N PHE A 218 -9.84 -17.58 -22.54
CA PHE A 218 -11.02 -17.83 -23.38
C PHE A 218 -10.73 -18.81 -24.51
N VAL A 219 -9.61 -18.67 -25.22
CA VAL A 219 -9.22 -19.62 -26.28
C VAL A 219 -9.01 -21.02 -25.73
N ARG A 220 -8.41 -21.16 -24.55
CA ARG A 220 -8.20 -22.46 -23.88
C ARG A 220 -9.50 -23.08 -23.38
N ASN A 221 -10.53 -22.28 -23.14
CA ASN A 221 -11.86 -22.70 -22.68
C ASN A 221 -12.87 -22.81 -23.86
N ASP A 222 -12.37 -22.92 -25.10
CA ASP A 222 -13.17 -23.01 -26.34
C ASP A 222 -14.15 -21.84 -26.58
N GLN A 223 -13.90 -20.69 -25.95
CA GLN A 223 -14.70 -19.47 -26.07
C GLN A 223 -14.02 -18.47 -27.01
N ALA A 224 -13.65 -18.91 -28.21
CA ALA A 224 -12.92 -18.09 -29.19
C ALA A 224 -13.64 -16.77 -29.53
N ASN A 225 -14.98 -16.78 -29.60
CA ASN A 225 -15.78 -15.58 -29.89
C ASN A 225 -15.61 -14.48 -28.83
N ARG A 226 -15.35 -14.84 -27.57
CA ARG A 226 -15.09 -13.89 -26.49
C ARG A 226 -13.63 -13.39 -26.50
N ALA A 227 -12.71 -14.18 -27.05
CA ALA A 227 -11.30 -13.84 -27.13
C ALA A 227 -10.99 -12.82 -28.23
N LYS A 228 -11.63 -12.95 -29.40
CA LYS A 228 -11.36 -12.10 -30.58
C LYS A 228 -11.32 -10.59 -30.29
N PRO A 229 -12.37 -9.97 -29.71
CA PRO A 229 -12.36 -8.52 -29.49
C PRO A 229 -11.24 -8.07 -28.55
N LEU A 230 -10.86 -8.91 -27.58
CA LEU A 230 -9.75 -8.63 -26.68
C LEU A 230 -8.40 -8.70 -27.40
N LEU A 231 -8.22 -9.69 -28.28
CA LEU A 231 -7.00 -9.83 -29.06
C LEU A 231 -6.85 -8.73 -30.10
N ASP A 232 -7.94 -8.37 -30.80
CA ASP A 232 -7.94 -7.26 -31.75
C ASP A 232 -7.52 -5.96 -31.06
N TRP A 233 -8.06 -5.70 -29.86
CA TRP A 233 -7.66 -4.55 -29.06
C TRP A 233 -6.17 -4.58 -28.70
N VAL A 234 -5.65 -5.74 -28.25
CA VAL A 234 -4.22 -5.89 -27.89
C VAL A 234 -3.30 -5.68 -29.12
N VAL A 235 -3.70 -6.18 -30.29
CA VAL A 235 -2.96 -5.95 -31.54
C VAL A 235 -2.93 -4.47 -31.89
N LEU A 236 -4.06 -3.77 -31.76
CA LEU A 236 -4.16 -2.35 -32.05
C LEU A 236 -3.31 -1.48 -31.13
N GLN A 237 -3.09 -1.87 -29.86
CA GLN A 237 -2.20 -1.11 -28.96
C GLN A 237 -0.73 -1.19 -29.39
N GLY A 238 -0.32 -2.21 -30.15
CA GLY A 238 1.06 -2.35 -30.62
C GLY A 238 2.09 -2.59 -29.51
N GLY A 239 1.66 -3.02 -28.33
CA GLY A 239 2.52 -3.25 -27.17
C GLY A 239 3.23 -4.62 -27.19
N PRO A 240 3.89 -5.01 -26.08
CA PRO A 240 4.68 -6.23 -26.00
C PRO A 240 3.89 -7.53 -26.25
N PHE A 241 2.56 -7.51 -26.13
CA PHE A 241 1.72 -8.68 -26.38
C PHE A 241 1.10 -8.70 -27.78
N ALA A 242 1.21 -7.62 -28.57
CA ALA A 242 0.58 -7.50 -29.90
C ALA A 242 0.95 -8.64 -30.86
N ALA A 243 2.24 -8.96 -31.00
CA ALA A 243 2.69 -10.04 -31.88
C ALA A 243 2.16 -11.42 -31.44
N ARG A 244 2.08 -11.66 -30.13
CA ARG A 244 1.53 -12.91 -29.59
C ARG A 244 0.01 -12.97 -29.76
N ALA A 245 -0.67 -11.84 -29.64
CA ALA A 245 -2.11 -11.74 -29.84
C ALA A 245 -2.49 -11.98 -31.31
N ASP A 246 -1.76 -11.40 -32.27
CA ASP A 246 -1.96 -11.63 -33.71
C ASP A 246 -1.75 -13.10 -34.09
N ALA A 247 -0.69 -13.72 -33.59
CA ALA A 247 -0.45 -15.15 -33.79
C ALA A 247 -1.58 -16.01 -33.21
N LEU A 248 -2.12 -15.63 -32.05
CA LEU A 248 -3.24 -16.33 -31.43
C LEU A 248 -4.52 -16.19 -32.24
N LEU A 249 -4.84 -14.98 -32.74
CA LEU A 249 -5.99 -14.69 -33.60
C LEU A 249 -6.02 -15.59 -34.85
N LYS A 250 -4.91 -15.63 -35.60
CA LYS A 250 -4.75 -16.48 -36.79
C LYS A 250 -5.00 -17.97 -36.49
N LYS A 251 -4.58 -18.44 -35.31
CA LYS A 251 -4.79 -19.82 -34.87
C LYS A 251 -6.24 -20.10 -34.47
N THR A 252 -6.97 -19.12 -33.96
CA THR A 252 -8.41 -19.24 -33.67
C THR A 252 -9.25 -19.22 -34.95
N ASP A 253 -8.93 -18.36 -35.91
CA ASP A 253 -9.69 -18.26 -37.16
C ASP A 253 -9.54 -19.48 -38.06
N SER A 254 -8.33 -20.05 -38.14
CA SER A 254 -8.09 -21.30 -38.88
C SER A 254 -8.83 -22.51 -38.30
N ARG A 255 -9.13 -22.51 -36.99
CA ARG A 255 -9.92 -23.55 -36.32
C ARG A 255 -11.43 -23.39 -36.45
N HIS A 256 -11.91 -22.20 -36.85
CA HIS A 256 -13.33 -21.88 -36.91
C HIS A 256 -13.88 -21.74 -38.32
N ARG A 257 -13.09 -22.07 -39.37
CA ARG A 257 -13.64 -22.24 -40.73
C ARG A 257 -14.55 -23.48 -40.75
N PRO A 258 -15.88 -23.33 -40.93
CA PRO A 258 -16.72 -24.49 -41.18
C PRO A 258 -16.27 -25.14 -42.49
N ARG A 259 -16.21 -26.48 -42.50
CA ARG A 259 -16.05 -27.27 -43.73
C ARG A 259 -17.29 -27.19 -44.59
#